data_AF-A0A5C6KZU6-F1
#
_entry.id   AF-A0A5C6KZU6-F1
#
_cell.length_a   1.000
_cell.length_b   1.000
_cell.length_c   1.000
_cell.angle_alpha   90.00
_cell.angle_beta   90.00
_cell.angle_gamma   90.00
#
_symmetry.space_group_name_H-M   'P 1'
#
loop_
_entity.id
_entity.type
_entity.pdbx_description
1 polymer ?
#
loop_
_entity_poly.entity_id
_entity_poly.type
_entity_poly.pdbx_seq_one_letter_code
_entity_poly.pdbx_strand_id
1 'polypeptide(L)'
;MKIFIWVLFQLLFISIGLSQNCNVFQREVDSINKMPLRIAYLTLIDSLGRCVNEEFLDFENMYHYALVGEIDSDMNILATIYFDNQNNIRKTIETWPDGGYLKKIIYYNNKEKPIYIIYCKDAEFYGKIYYDGYNYYTEKSVPKCSYNKFKQAQIGSSISKIKNISNDFLQKYFYAPRINFDIKPGDKGFLCTSHIYTSIKGELTQIGADSIQISFGMPIIINSIEKKWCKISSVFNFFIGYIPIADIEIMKP
;
A
#
# COMPACT_ATOMS: atom_id res chain seq x y z
N MET A 1 -18.25 -37.52 -21.40
CA MET A 1 -18.66 -36.15 -21.83
C MET A 1 -19.43 -35.37 -20.75
N LYS A 2 -20.45 -35.94 -20.08
CA LYS A 2 -21.24 -35.24 -19.04
C LYS A 2 -20.44 -34.76 -17.81
N ILE A 3 -19.50 -35.57 -17.29
CA ILE A 3 -18.68 -35.22 -16.11
C ILE A 3 -17.72 -34.06 -16.41
N PHE A 4 -17.11 -34.04 -17.60
CA PHE A 4 -16.18 -32.97 -18.02
C PHE A 4 -16.88 -31.61 -18.12
N ILE A 5 -18.11 -31.58 -18.65
CA ILE A 5 -18.91 -30.35 -18.78
C ILE A 5 -19.31 -29.81 -17.40
N TRP A 6 -19.61 -30.69 -16.44
CA TRP A 6 -20.01 -30.29 -15.09
C TRP A 6 -18.85 -29.69 -14.29
N VAL A 7 -17.65 -30.28 -14.40
CA VAL A 7 -16.42 -29.72 -13.82
C VAL A 7 -16.07 -28.38 -14.46
N LEU A 8 -16.22 -28.25 -15.78
CA LEU A 8 -15.99 -27.00 -16.49
C LEU A 8 -16.97 -25.89 -16.04
N PHE A 9 -18.24 -26.24 -15.86
CA PHE A 9 -19.25 -25.30 -15.35
C PHE A 9 -18.98 -24.88 -13.91
N GLN A 10 -18.57 -25.80 -13.03
CA GLN A 10 -18.19 -25.44 -11.66
C GLN A 10 -16.96 -24.52 -11.63
N LEU A 11 -15.93 -24.79 -12.45
CA LEU A 11 -14.77 -23.92 -12.59
C LEU A 11 -15.14 -22.54 -13.16
N LEU A 12 -16.12 -22.47 -14.07
CA LEU A 12 -16.66 -21.24 -14.61
C LEU A 12 -17.44 -20.43 -13.56
N PHE A 13 -18.28 -21.09 -12.76
CA PHE A 13 -19.00 -20.43 -11.67
C PHE A 13 -18.06 -19.92 -10.58
N ILE A 14 -17.02 -20.69 -10.25
CA ILE A 14 -15.97 -20.27 -9.32
C ILE A 14 -15.23 -19.06 -9.89
N SER A 15 -14.84 -19.06 -11.16
CA SER A 15 -14.12 -17.94 -11.80
C SER A 15 -14.98 -16.68 -11.95
N ILE A 16 -16.29 -16.81 -12.22
CA ILE A 16 -17.24 -15.70 -12.27
C ILE A 16 -17.47 -15.11 -10.88
N GLY A 17 -17.66 -15.95 -9.85
CA GLY A 17 -17.79 -15.49 -8.46
C GLY A 17 -16.51 -14.81 -7.95
N LEU A 18 -15.34 -15.36 -8.29
CA LEU A 18 -14.01 -14.78 -8.06
C LEU A 18 -13.88 -13.38 -8.68
N SER A 19 -14.28 -13.22 -9.95
CA SER A 19 -14.22 -11.96 -10.68
C SER A 19 -15.19 -10.91 -10.11
N GLN A 20 -16.39 -11.33 -9.71
CA GLN A 20 -17.37 -10.44 -9.10
C GLN A 20 -16.91 -9.92 -7.75
N ASN A 21 -16.31 -10.77 -6.91
CA ASN A 21 -15.77 -10.35 -5.62
C ASN A 21 -14.58 -9.39 -5.77
N CYS A 22 -13.66 -9.64 -6.72
CA CYS A 22 -12.56 -8.71 -7.02
C CYS A 22 -13.08 -7.30 -7.41
N ASN A 23 -14.10 -7.24 -8.27
CA ASN A 23 -14.72 -5.96 -8.67
C ASN A 23 -15.43 -5.23 -7.52
N VAL A 24 -15.91 -5.95 -6.51
CA VAL A 24 -16.50 -5.34 -5.30
C VAL A 24 -15.40 -4.75 -4.42
N PHE A 25 -14.32 -5.50 -4.16
CA PHE A 25 -13.20 -4.99 -3.36
C PHE A 25 -12.50 -3.82 -4.04
N GLN A 26 -12.30 -3.87 -5.35
CA GLN A 26 -11.71 -2.75 -6.08
C GLN A 26 -12.57 -1.49 -5.96
N ARG A 27 -13.90 -1.61 -6.05
CA ARG A 27 -14.81 -0.47 -5.83
C ARG A 27 -14.71 0.09 -4.42
N GLU A 28 -14.52 -0.76 -3.41
CA GLU A 28 -14.34 -0.30 -2.03
C GLU A 28 -12.98 0.39 -1.84
N VAL A 29 -11.90 -0.16 -2.41
CA VAL A 29 -10.57 0.47 -2.45
C VAL A 29 -10.63 1.84 -3.15
N ASP A 30 -11.27 1.92 -4.32
CA ASP A 30 -11.45 3.16 -5.06
C ASP A 30 -12.27 4.19 -4.26
N SER A 31 -13.26 3.73 -3.49
CA SER A 31 -14.04 4.57 -2.59
C SER A 31 -13.18 5.13 -1.45
N ILE A 32 -12.36 4.28 -0.81
CA ILE A 32 -11.42 4.69 0.24
C ILE A 32 -10.42 5.71 -0.29
N ASN A 33 -9.87 5.51 -1.48
CA ASN A 33 -8.92 6.44 -2.09
C ASN A 33 -9.53 7.82 -2.39
N LYS A 34 -10.86 7.92 -2.50
CA LYS A 34 -11.57 9.20 -2.66
C LYS A 34 -12.04 9.80 -1.34
N MET A 35 -11.90 9.08 -0.21
CA MET A 35 -12.29 9.59 1.09
C MET A 35 -11.37 10.74 1.51
N PRO A 36 -11.91 11.74 2.23
CA PRO A 36 -11.10 12.75 2.90
C PRO A 36 -10.54 12.13 4.19
N LEU A 37 -9.27 11.70 4.15
CA LEU A 37 -8.59 11.00 5.25
C LEU A 37 -7.64 11.93 6.01
N ARG A 38 -7.46 11.66 7.31
CA ARG A 38 -6.41 12.25 8.16
C ARG A 38 -5.26 11.28 8.31
N ILE A 39 -4.07 11.79 8.60
CA ILE A 39 -2.82 11.00 8.58
C ILE A 39 -2.16 11.03 9.95
N ALA A 40 -1.60 9.90 10.34
CA ALA A 40 -0.63 9.82 11.43
C ALA A 40 0.52 8.90 11.02
N TYR A 41 1.69 9.13 11.62
CA TYR A 41 2.89 8.35 11.41
C TYR A 41 3.20 7.56 12.67
N LEU A 42 3.26 6.23 12.60
CA LEU A 42 3.85 5.43 13.67
C LEU A 42 5.34 5.29 13.39
N THR A 43 6.14 5.90 14.27
CA THR A 43 7.60 5.89 14.21
C THR A 43 8.19 5.45 15.55
N LEU A 44 9.45 5.00 15.51
CA LEU A 44 10.22 4.65 16.69
C LEU A 44 10.98 5.87 17.20
N ILE A 45 11.25 5.89 18.50
CA ILE A 45 12.18 6.85 19.10
C ILE A 45 13.46 6.13 19.51
N ASP A 46 14.61 6.70 19.15
CA ASP A 46 15.92 6.21 19.56
C ASP A 46 16.20 6.50 21.05
N SER A 47 17.30 5.96 21.57
CA SER A 47 17.70 6.18 22.98
C SER A 47 18.01 7.65 23.33
N LEU A 48 18.09 8.53 22.33
CA LEU A 48 18.33 9.96 22.47
C LEU A 48 17.05 10.80 22.31
N GLY A 49 15.88 10.16 22.17
CA GLY A 49 14.60 10.85 22.05
C GLY A 49 14.27 11.33 20.63
N ARG A 50 15.05 10.93 19.61
CA ARG A 50 14.83 11.34 18.21
C ARG A 50 14.01 10.29 17.48
N CYS A 51 13.16 10.71 16.55
CA CYS A 51 12.45 9.76 15.72
C CYS A 51 13.46 9.03 14.80
N VAL A 52 13.28 7.74 14.60
CA VAL A 52 14.04 6.99 13.61
C VAL A 52 13.50 7.36 12.23
N ASN A 53 14.38 7.56 11.25
CA ASN A 53 14.02 7.87 9.86
C ASN A 53 13.24 9.19 9.72
N GLU A 54 13.60 10.22 10.49
CA GLU A 54 13.02 11.57 10.42
C GLU A 54 13.04 12.16 9.00
N GLU A 55 14.04 11.82 8.19
CA GLU A 55 14.17 12.26 6.80
C GLU A 55 13.07 11.74 5.85
N PHE A 56 12.32 10.72 6.29
CA PHE A 56 11.17 10.18 5.55
C PHE A 56 9.83 10.71 6.08
N LEU A 57 9.83 11.45 7.18
CA LEU A 57 8.64 12.07 7.77
C LEU A 57 8.53 13.52 7.28
N ASP A 58 7.42 13.85 6.63
CA ASP A 58 7.15 15.22 6.19
C ASP A 58 6.60 16.07 7.36
N PHE A 59 7.51 16.45 8.26
CA PHE A 59 7.19 17.28 9.44
C PHE A 59 6.92 18.75 9.11
N GLU A 60 7.37 19.23 7.95
CA GLU A 60 7.18 20.64 7.56
C GLU A 60 5.71 20.94 7.24
N ASN A 61 4.94 19.92 6.84
CA ASN A 61 3.49 19.99 6.73
C ASN A 61 2.82 19.64 8.07
N MET A 62 2.47 20.67 8.85
CA MET A 62 1.94 20.65 10.23
C MET A 62 0.62 19.90 10.51
N TYR A 63 0.12 19.05 9.60
CA TYR A 63 -1.19 18.40 9.73
C TYR A 63 -1.15 16.92 10.09
N HIS A 64 0.05 16.41 10.39
CA HIS A 64 0.30 15.03 10.72
C HIS A 64 0.86 14.91 12.14
N TYR A 65 0.74 13.73 12.75
CA TYR A 65 1.28 13.49 14.07
C TYR A 65 2.01 12.17 14.16
N ALA A 66 3.14 12.20 14.86
CA ALA A 66 3.96 11.05 15.16
C ALA A 66 3.40 10.31 16.38
N LEU A 67 2.85 9.12 16.14
CA LEU A 67 2.63 8.09 17.13
C LEU A 67 3.98 7.44 17.43
N VAL A 68 4.33 7.36 18.70
CA VAL A 68 5.58 6.75 19.15
C VAL A 68 5.29 5.31 19.60
N GLY A 69 5.95 4.35 18.97
CA GLY A 69 5.93 2.94 19.37
C GLY A 69 7.20 2.54 20.15
N GLU A 70 7.09 1.50 20.99
CA GLU A 70 8.25 0.86 21.62
C GLU A 70 8.96 -0.08 20.61
N ILE A 71 10.29 -0.18 20.75
CA ILE A 71 11.15 -1.06 19.95
C ILE A 71 10.92 -2.52 20.38
N ASP A 72 10.15 -3.27 19.59
CA ASP A 72 10.24 -4.72 19.57
C ASP A 72 11.11 -5.14 18.37
N SER A 73 11.89 -6.22 18.45
CA SER A 73 13.03 -6.46 17.53
C SER A 73 12.67 -6.65 16.04
N ASP A 74 11.40 -6.88 15.71
CA ASP A 74 10.85 -6.94 14.34
C ASP A 74 10.23 -5.60 13.85
N MET A 75 10.26 -4.55 14.69
CA MET A 75 9.51 -3.29 14.58
C MET A 75 10.27 -2.11 13.97
N ASN A 76 11.37 -2.32 13.26
CA ASN A 76 11.99 -1.26 12.45
C ASN A 76 11.08 -0.89 11.27
N ILE A 77 9.91 -0.31 11.53
CA ILE A 77 8.82 -0.07 10.58
C ILE A 77 8.38 1.37 10.78
N LEU A 78 8.48 2.14 9.70
CA LEU A 78 7.75 3.39 9.58
C LEU A 78 6.36 3.05 9.03
N ALA A 79 5.29 3.40 9.76
CA ALA A 79 3.94 3.20 9.28
C ALA A 79 3.21 4.52 9.10
N THR A 80 2.60 4.73 7.94
CA THR A 80 1.65 5.82 7.70
C THR A 80 0.24 5.26 7.84
N ILE A 81 -0.59 5.91 8.64
CA ILE A 81 -1.93 5.45 9.04
C ILE A 81 -2.95 6.51 8.63
N TYR A 82 -3.98 6.08 7.91
CA TYR A 82 -5.01 6.98 7.39
C TYR A 82 -6.37 6.70 8.03
N PHE A 83 -7.00 7.74 8.58
CA PHE A 83 -8.25 7.69 9.34
C PHE A 83 -9.40 8.41 8.63
N ASP A 84 -10.60 7.84 8.67
CA ASP A 84 -11.82 8.52 8.22
C ASP A 84 -12.36 9.53 9.26
N ASN A 85 -13.52 10.11 8.95
CA ASN A 85 -14.19 11.09 9.82
C ASN A 85 -14.70 10.49 11.12
N GLN A 86 -14.90 9.18 11.17
CA GLN A 86 -15.32 8.43 12.34
C GLN A 86 -14.13 7.84 13.11
N ASN A 87 -12.90 8.27 12.81
CA ASN A 87 -11.66 7.76 13.39
C ASN A 87 -11.40 6.28 13.08
N ASN A 88 -12.03 5.69 12.05
CA ASN A 88 -11.69 4.34 11.63
C ASN A 88 -10.45 4.36 10.75
N ILE A 89 -9.55 3.41 10.96
CA ILE A 89 -8.42 3.20 10.07
C ILE A 89 -8.96 2.68 8.74
N ARG A 90 -8.60 3.34 7.64
CA ARG A 90 -9.01 2.98 6.27
C ARG A 90 -7.88 2.48 5.40
N LYS A 91 -6.67 2.97 5.64
CA LYS A 91 -5.46 2.56 4.93
C LYS A 91 -4.27 2.60 5.88
N THR A 92 -3.36 1.65 5.77
CA THR A 92 -2.02 1.70 6.38
C THR A 92 -0.97 1.40 5.33
N ILE A 93 0.18 2.05 5.43
CA ILE A 93 1.35 1.83 4.60
C ILE A 93 2.53 1.62 5.55
N GLU A 94 3.23 0.49 5.41
CA GLU A 94 4.44 0.16 6.15
C GLU A 94 5.61 0.10 5.16
N THR A 95 6.72 0.75 5.49
CA THR A 95 7.94 0.74 4.69
C THR A 95 9.11 0.19 5.50
N TRP A 96 10.10 -0.36 4.79
CA TRP A 96 11.38 -0.73 5.35
C TRP A 96 12.21 0.52 5.68
N PRO A 97 13.01 0.46 6.75
CA PRO A 97 13.73 1.60 7.30
C PRO A 97 14.99 1.95 6.47
N ASP A 98 15.49 1.01 5.67
CA ASP A 98 16.81 1.01 5.02
C ASP A 98 16.79 1.54 3.57
N GLY A 99 15.71 2.22 3.19
CA GLY A 99 15.55 2.74 1.83
C GLY A 99 14.12 3.06 1.42
N GLY A 100 13.16 2.92 2.36
CA GLY A 100 11.77 3.27 2.13
C GLY A 100 11.04 2.31 1.20
N TYR A 101 11.59 1.12 0.91
CA TYR A 101 10.87 0.12 0.11
C TYR A 101 9.58 -0.29 0.80
N LEU A 102 8.55 -0.55 0.00
CA LEU A 102 7.28 -1.02 0.51
C LEU A 102 7.46 -2.32 1.28
N LYS A 103 6.94 -2.38 2.50
CA LYS A 103 6.76 -3.63 3.25
C LYS A 103 5.34 -4.14 3.04
N LYS A 104 4.35 -3.27 3.23
CA LYS A 104 2.94 -3.65 3.15
C LYS A 104 2.01 -2.44 3.05
N ILE A 105 0.92 -2.56 2.31
CA ILE A 105 -0.24 -1.67 2.34
C ILE A 105 -1.45 -2.51 2.76
N ILE A 106 -2.28 -2.00 3.66
CA ILE A 106 -3.57 -2.62 3.97
C ILE A 106 -4.68 -1.58 3.83
N TYR A 107 -5.72 -1.95 3.11
CA TYR A 107 -7.00 -1.25 3.10
C TYR A 107 -7.98 -1.96 4.02
N TYR A 108 -8.78 -1.18 4.73
CA TYR A 108 -9.75 -1.66 5.70
C TYR A 108 -11.16 -1.20 5.33
N ASN A 109 -12.15 -2.04 5.59
CA ASN A 109 -13.55 -1.67 5.48
C ASN A 109 -14.01 -0.80 6.67
N ASN A 110 -15.28 -0.43 6.68
CA ASN A 110 -15.88 0.38 7.75
C ASN A 110 -15.95 -0.30 9.13
N LYS A 111 -15.69 -1.60 9.21
CA LYS A 111 -15.56 -2.37 10.46
C LYS A 111 -14.10 -2.65 10.81
N GLU A 112 -13.17 -1.95 10.15
CA GLU A 112 -11.74 -2.08 10.34
C GLU A 112 -11.22 -3.51 10.09
N LYS A 113 -11.90 -4.25 9.23
CA LYS A 113 -11.41 -5.53 8.73
C LYS A 113 -10.60 -5.27 7.45
N PRO A 114 -9.41 -5.89 7.29
CA PRO A 114 -8.68 -5.83 6.03
C PRO A 114 -9.57 -6.25 4.87
N ILE A 115 -9.43 -5.64 3.70
CA ILE A 115 -10.16 -6.01 2.48
C ILE A 115 -9.24 -6.13 1.26
N TYR A 116 -8.13 -5.41 1.27
CA TYR A 116 -7.13 -5.47 0.22
C TYR A 116 -5.76 -5.23 0.83
N ILE A 117 -4.79 -6.04 0.45
CA ILE A 117 -3.45 -6.06 1.02
C ILE A 117 -2.45 -6.14 -0.13
N ILE A 118 -1.46 -5.26 -0.07
CA ILE A 118 -0.28 -5.31 -0.92
C ILE A 118 0.89 -5.60 -0.01
N TYR A 119 1.76 -6.52 -0.36
CA TYR A 119 2.91 -6.85 0.48
C TYR A 119 4.16 -7.05 -0.37
N CYS A 120 5.31 -6.77 0.21
CA CYS A 120 6.62 -7.06 -0.35
C CYS A 120 7.58 -7.40 0.78
N LYS A 121 8.10 -8.62 0.74
CA LYS A 121 9.13 -9.14 1.63
C LYS A 121 10.32 -9.56 0.78
N ASP A 122 11.47 -8.96 1.05
CA ASP A 122 12.78 -9.32 0.51
C ASP A 122 12.86 -9.33 -1.04
N ALA A 123 12.07 -8.50 -1.72
CA ALA A 123 11.94 -8.40 -3.20
C ALA A 123 11.51 -9.69 -3.93
N GLU A 124 11.59 -10.86 -3.30
CA GLU A 124 11.19 -12.17 -3.84
C GLU A 124 9.74 -12.53 -3.51
N PHE A 125 9.23 -12.05 -2.37
CA PHE A 125 7.91 -12.40 -1.86
C PHE A 125 6.99 -11.19 -1.84
N TYR A 126 6.34 -10.91 -2.96
CA TYR A 126 5.39 -9.80 -3.09
C TYR A 126 4.06 -10.23 -3.71
N GLY A 127 3.05 -9.38 -3.58
CA GLY A 127 1.76 -9.60 -4.22
C GLY A 127 0.62 -8.73 -3.70
N LYS A 128 -0.55 -8.98 -4.29
CA LYS A 128 -1.83 -8.32 -3.99
C LYS A 128 -2.84 -9.38 -3.55
N ILE A 129 -3.55 -9.12 -2.44
CA ILE A 129 -4.53 -10.03 -1.84
C ILE A 129 -5.83 -9.26 -1.61
N TYR A 130 -6.94 -9.78 -2.10
CA TYR A 130 -8.28 -9.36 -1.69
C TYR A 130 -8.80 -10.29 -0.61
N TYR A 131 -9.41 -9.75 0.43
CA TYR A 131 -9.85 -10.50 1.61
C TYR A 131 -11.31 -10.22 1.92
N ASP A 132 -12.14 -11.26 1.95
CA ASP A 132 -13.59 -11.14 2.21
C ASP A 132 -13.98 -11.49 3.66
N GLY A 133 -13.02 -11.85 4.52
CA GLY A 133 -13.25 -12.35 5.88
C GLY A 133 -13.20 -13.87 6.03
N TYR A 134 -13.42 -14.62 4.94
CA TYR A 134 -13.50 -16.09 4.92
C TYR A 134 -12.60 -16.72 3.84
N ASN A 135 -12.52 -16.10 2.68
CA ASN A 135 -11.69 -16.45 1.53
C ASN A 135 -10.71 -15.32 1.22
N TYR A 136 -9.61 -15.70 0.57
CA TYR A 136 -8.61 -14.79 0.07
C TYR A 136 -8.37 -15.06 -1.41
N TYR A 137 -8.19 -13.98 -2.17
CA TYR A 137 -7.94 -14.02 -3.60
C TYR A 137 -6.59 -13.37 -3.88
N THR A 138 -5.68 -14.12 -4.50
CA THR A 138 -4.38 -13.59 -4.93
C THR A 138 -4.41 -13.31 -6.42
N GLU A 139 -3.83 -12.18 -6.84
CA GLU A 139 -3.47 -12.02 -8.25
C GLU A 139 -2.39 -13.06 -8.62
N LYS A 140 -2.38 -13.44 -9.90
CA LYS A 140 -2.03 -14.75 -10.50
C LYS A 140 -0.61 -15.32 -10.24
N SER A 141 0.18 -14.78 -9.33
CA SER A 141 1.60 -15.10 -9.15
C SER A 141 2.03 -15.44 -7.72
N VAL A 142 1.11 -15.44 -6.74
CA VAL A 142 1.47 -15.69 -5.33
C VAL A 142 1.34 -17.18 -4.97
N PRO A 143 2.42 -17.89 -4.58
CA PRO A 143 2.33 -19.23 -4.03
C PRO A 143 1.51 -19.22 -2.72
N LYS A 144 0.59 -20.18 -2.55
CA LYS A 144 -0.22 -20.36 -1.33
C LYS A 144 0.63 -20.45 -0.04
N CYS A 145 1.88 -20.90 -0.15
CA CYS A 145 2.86 -20.96 0.94
C CYS A 145 3.31 -19.57 1.44
N SER A 146 3.43 -18.58 0.54
CA SER A 146 3.84 -17.21 0.88
C SER A 146 2.78 -16.50 1.74
N TYR A 147 1.49 -16.79 1.51
CA TYR A 147 0.39 -16.27 2.31
C TYR A 147 0.38 -16.81 3.76
N ASN A 148 0.65 -18.10 3.96
CA ASN A 148 0.67 -18.69 5.32
C ASN A 148 1.81 -18.12 6.17
N LYS A 149 2.98 -17.88 5.56
CA LYS A 149 4.11 -17.18 6.22
C LYS A 149 3.77 -15.71 6.51
N PHE A 150 3.06 -15.04 5.61
CA PHE A 150 2.58 -13.67 5.80
C PHE A 150 1.56 -13.55 6.94
N LYS A 151 0.62 -14.50 7.06
CA LYS A 151 -0.36 -14.55 8.18
C LYS A 151 0.31 -14.65 9.55
N GLN A 152 1.48 -15.30 9.63
CA GLN A 152 2.27 -15.38 10.86
C GLN A 152 2.98 -14.06 11.21
N ALA A 153 3.28 -13.23 10.21
CA ALA A 153 3.92 -11.92 10.38
C ALA A 153 2.92 -10.74 10.48
N GLN A 154 1.69 -10.91 10.00
CA GLN A 154 0.61 -9.95 10.19
C GLN A 154 0.06 -10.05 11.61
N ILE A 155 0.45 -9.12 12.46
CA ILE A 155 -0.37 -8.32 13.40
C ILE A 155 0.65 -7.65 14.33
N GLY A 156 1.47 -6.73 13.80
CA GLY A 156 2.47 -6.00 14.59
C GLY A 156 1.87 -4.98 15.56
N SER A 157 0.57 -4.66 15.41
CA SER A 157 -0.19 -3.86 16.37
C SER A 157 -1.68 -4.14 16.17
N SER A 158 -2.43 -4.37 17.26
CA SER A 158 -3.89 -4.39 17.15
C SER A 158 -4.38 -2.98 16.81
N ILE A 159 -5.38 -2.86 15.93
CA ILE A 159 -6.02 -1.58 15.61
C ILE A 159 -6.46 -0.84 16.88
N SER A 160 -6.88 -1.59 17.91
CA SER A 160 -7.19 -1.06 19.23
C SER A 160 -6.00 -0.36 19.91
N LYS A 161 -4.77 -0.91 19.81
CA LYS A 161 -3.56 -0.29 20.38
C LYS A 161 -3.25 1.03 19.67
N ILE A 162 -3.34 1.05 18.34
CA ILE A 162 -3.14 2.26 17.52
C ILE A 162 -4.17 3.33 17.89
N LYS A 163 -5.44 2.96 18.04
CA LYS A 163 -6.51 3.89 18.45
C LYS A 163 -6.29 4.44 19.84
N ASN A 164 -5.90 3.61 20.80
CA ASN A 164 -5.63 4.05 22.16
C ASN A 164 -4.51 5.11 22.21
N ILE A 165 -3.47 4.97 21.38
CA ILE A 165 -2.36 5.93 21.31
C ILE A 165 -2.74 7.20 20.51
N SER A 166 -3.64 7.08 19.54
CA SER A 166 -4.01 8.19 18.63
C SER A 166 -5.26 8.98 19.05
N ASN A 167 -6.04 8.51 20.03
CA ASN A 167 -7.33 9.12 20.42
C ASN A 167 -7.23 10.62 20.74
N ASP A 168 -6.27 11.03 21.56
CA ASP A 168 -6.11 12.44 21.96
C ASP A 168 -5.75 13.32 20.76
N PHE A 169 -4.89 12.82 19.86
CA PHE A 169 -4.56 13.50 18.61
C PHE A 169 -5.80 13.64 17.70
N LEU A 170 -6.51 12.54 17.47
CA LEU A 170 -7.67 12.52 16.58
C LEU A 170 -8.80 13.44 17.04
N GLN A 171 -8.95 13.63 18.36
CA GLN A 171 -9.88 14.59 18.94
C GLN A 171 -9.36 16.03 18.81
N LYS A 172 -8.10 16.28 19.21
CA LYS A 172 -7.50 17.63 19.20
C LYS A 172 -7.40 18.22 17.80
N TYR A 173 -7.16 17.39 16.79
CA TYR A 173 -6.94 17.82 15.39
C TYR A 173 -8.07 17.36 14.46
N PHE A 174 -9.31 17.35 14.95
CA PHE A 174 -10.49 17.01 14.15
C PHE A 174 -10.64 17.86 12.88
N TYR A 175 -10.21 19.13 12.95
CA TYR A 175 -10.25 20.10 11.85
C TYR A 175 -9.01 20.11 10.97
N ALA A 176 -8.07 19.17 11.16
CA ALA A 176 -6.93 19.05 10.26
C ALA A 176 -7.41 18.85 8.80
N PRO A 177 -6.72 19.44 7.81
CA PRO A 177 -6.93 19.18 6.40
C PRO A 177 -6.97 17.70 6.13
N ARG A 178 -7.82 17.36 5.17
CA ARG A 178 -8.04 15.98 4.77
C ARG A 178 -7.52 15.79 3.38
N ILE A 179 -6.85 14.66 3.19
CA ILE A 179 -6.25 14.28 1.93
C ILE A 179 -7.10 13.21 1.25
N ASN A 180 -7.05 13.17 -0.07
CA ASN A 180 -7.50 12.04 -0.86
C ASN A 180 -6.30 11.48 -1.62
N PHE A 181 -6.50 10.33 -2.27
CA PHE A 181 -5.47 9.63 -3.03
C PHE A 181 -5.62 9.86 -4.54
N ASP A 182 -6.12 11.04 -4.94
CA ASP A 182 -6.03 11.43 -6.34
C ASP A 182 -4.56 11.67 -6.70
N ILE A 183 -4.10 10.95 -7.72
CA ILE A 183 -2.72 11.00 -8.19
C ILE A 183 -2.43 12.36 -8.84
N LYS A 184 -1.33 12.98 -8.44
CA LYS A 184 -0.85 14.27 -8.95
C LYS A 184 0.66 14.22 -9.21
N PRO A 185 1.19 15.02 -10.15
CA PRO A 185 2.62 15.24 -10.26
C PRO A 185 3.21 15.71 -8.92
N GLY A 186 4.39 15.19 -8.56
CA GLY A 186 5.07 15.41 -7.29
C GLY A 186 4.72 14.38 -6.20
N ASP A 187 3.63 13.60 -6.37
CA ASP A 187 3.29 12.56 -5.40
C ASP A 187 4.37 11.47 -5.33
N LYS A 188 4.61 11.00 -4.11
CA LYS A 188 5.40 9.80 -3.84
C LYS A 188 4.51 8.57 -3.88
N GLY A 189 5.08 7.42 -4.22
CA GLY A 189 4.35 6.16 -4.22
C GLY A 189 5.26 4.96 -4.35
N PHE A 190 4.64 3.79 -4.52
CA PHE A 190 5.32 2.52 -4.65
C PHE A 190 4.90 1.82 -5.93
N LEU A 191 5.87 1.18 -6.58
CA LEU A 191 5.61 0.26 -7.67
C LEU A 191 4.92 -1.00 -7.16
N CYS A 192 3.75 -1.31 -7.70
CA CYS A 192 3.01 -2.53 -7.44
C CYS A 192 3.19 -3.56 -8.57
N THR A 193 4.36 -3.54 -9.20
CA THR A 193 4.82 -4.42 -10.27
C THR A 193 6.35 -4.43 -10.30
N SER A 194 6.94 -5.46 -10.91
CA SER A 194 8.38 -5.60 -11.16
C SER A 194 8.82 -5.16 -12.55
N HIS A 195 7.92 -4.53 -13.31
CA HIS A 195 8.18 -4.12 -14.69
C HIS A 195 7.68 -2.69 -14.94
N ILE A 196 8.34 -2.01 -15.86
CA ILE A 196 7.91 -0.71 -16.38
C ILE A 196 7.91 -0.73 -17.90
N TYR A 197 7.48 0.37 -18.51
CA TYR A 197 7.57 0.60 -19.94
C TYR A 197 8.58 1.70 -20.27
N THR A 198 9.33 1.53 -21.36
CA THR A 198 10.28 2.55 -21.85
C THR A 198 9.59 3.81 -22.38
N SER A 199 8.35 3.67 -22.86
CA SER A 199 7.41 4.75 -23.20
C SER A 199 5.97 4.26 -23.06
N ILE A 200 4.96 5.12 -23.17
CA ILE A 200 3.52 4.73 -23.11
C ILE A 200 3.15 3.62 -24.13
N LYS A 201 3.88 3.54 -25.25
CA LYS A 201 3.73 2.48 -26.27
C LYS A 201 5.00 1.64 -26.43
N GLY A 202 5.91 1.74 -25.47
CA GLY A 202 7.21 1.09 -25.50
C GLY A 202 7.15 -0.36 -25.07
N GLU A 203 8.32 -0.98 -24.99
CA GLU A 203 8.48 -2.34 -24.52
C GLU A 203 8.41 -2.41 -22.98
N LEU A 204 7.89 -3.51 -22.48
CA LEU A 204 7.89 -3.86 -21.07
C LEU A 204 9.29 -4.38 -20.68
N THR A 205 9.87 -3.85 -19.61
CA THR A 205 11.22 -4.15 -19.16
C THR A 205 11.32 -4.19 -17.63
N GLN A 206 12.29 -4.95 -17.11
CA GLN A 206 12.68 -4.95 -15.70
C GLN A 206 13.89 -4.03 -15.40
N ILE A 207 14.40 -3.38 -16.45
CA ILE A 207 15.52 -2.44 -16.36
C ILE A 207 15.02 -1.10 -16.91
N GLY A 208 14.97 -0.10 -16.04
CA GLY A 208 14.60 1.26 -16.40
C GLY A 208 15.71 2.02 -17.11
N ALA A 209 15.48 3.31 -17.32
CA ALA A 209 16.53 4.21 -17.79
C ALA A 209 17.74 4.17 -16.84
N ASP A 210 18.93 4.43 -17.39
CA ASP A 210 20.20 4.41 -16.67
C ASP A 210 20.52 3.07 -15.96
N SER A 211 20.00 1.96 -16.50
CA SER A 211 20.22 0.60 -15.99
C SER A 211 19.68 0.36 -14.57
N ILE A 212 18.73 1.19 -14.11
CA ILE A 212 18.08 1.02 -12.82
C ILE A 212 17.24 -0.27 -12.82
N GLN A 213 17.54 -1.20 -11.90
CA GLN A 213 16.75 -2.42 -11.76
C GLN A 213 15.39 -2.11 -11.12
N ILE A 214 14.33 -2.66 -11.71
CA ILE A 214 12.96 -2.48 -11.25
C ILE A 214 12.56 -3.62 -10.34
N SER A 215 12.04 -3.28 -9.16
CA SER A 215 11.52 -4.24 -8.21
C SER A 215 10.16 -3.81 -7.66
N PHE A 216 9.36 -4.80 -7.28
CA PHE A 216 8.09 -4.54 -6.60
C PHE A 216 8.36 -3.83 -5.26
N GLY A 217 7.54 -2.84 -4.94
CA GLY A 217 7.66 -2.04 -3.73
C GLY A 217 8.69 -0.92 -3.81
N MET A 218 9.35 -0.74 -4.96
CA MET A 218 10.30 0.36 -5.16
C MET A 218 9.60 1.71 -4.98
N PRO A 219 10.17 2.64 -4.17
CA PRO A 219 9.63 3.98 -4.01
C PRO A 219 9.92 4.84 -5.25
N ILE A 220 8.92 5.62 -5.65
CA ILE A 220 8.95 6.43 -6.87
C ILE A 220 8.34 7.81 -6.63
N ILE A 221 8.66 8.74 -7.52
CA ILE A 221 8.04 10.06 -7.64
C ILE A 221 7.30 10.11 -8.98
N ILE A 222 6.10 10.69 -8.99
CA ILE A 222 5.30 10.87 -10.19
C ILE A 222 5.65 12.21 -10.83
N ASN A 223 6.30 12.19 -12.01
CA ASN A 223 6.74 13.40 -12.69
C ASN A 223 5.62 14.04 -13.50
N SER A 224 4.82 13.23 -14.20
CA SER A 224 3.70 13.71 -15.02
C SER A 224 2.69 12.60 -15.26
N ILE A 225 1.45 12.98 -15.55
CA ILE A 225 0.36 12.05 -15.82
C ILE A 225 -0.17 12.32 -17.24
N GLU A 226 -0.19 11.29 -18.07
CA GLU A 226 -0.82 11.33 -19.39
C GLU A 226 -1.90 10.25 -19.47
N LYS A 227 -3.17 10.67 -19.45
CA LYS A 227 -4.34 9.78 -19.42
C LYS A 227 -4.29 8.84 -18.20
N LYS A 228 -4.00 7.55 -18.43
CA LYS A 228 -3.89 6.50 -17.40
C LYS A 228 -2.45 6.06 -17.12
N TRP A 229 -1.48 6.85 -17.58
CA TRP A 229 -0.06 6.54 -17.49
C TRP A 229 0.66 7.61 -16.68
N CYS A 230 1.62 7.17 -15.88
CA CYS A 230 2.52 8.04 -15.13
C CYS A 230 3.92 7.93 -15.73
N LYS A 231 4.57 9.07 -15.91
CA LYS A 231 6.02 9.17 -16.03
C LYS A 231 6.60 9.22 -14.62
N ILE A 232 7.58 8.37 -14.33
CA ILE A 232 8.09 8.20 -12.97
C ILE A 232 9.62 8.32 -12.89
N SER A 233 10.09 8.73 -11.72
CA SER A 233 11.49 8.79 -11.35
C SER A 233 11.72 8.10 -10.00
N SER A 234 12.99 7.80 -9.70
CA SER A 234 13.39 7.38 -8.36
C SER A 234 13.17 8.52 -7.36
N VAL A 235 13.28 8.20 -6.07
CA VAL A 235 13.27 9.20 -4.99
C VAL A 235 14.44 10.20 -5.08
N PHE A 236 15.46 9.89 -5.88
CA PHE A 236 16.59 10.78 -6.19
C PHE A 236 16.41 11.57 -7.50
N ASN A 237 15.17 11.63 -8.03
CA ASN A 237 14.80 12.33 -9.26
C ASN A 237 15.48 11.82 -10.56
N PHE A 238 16.00 10.59 -10.56
CA PHE A 238 16.45 9.94 -11.80
C PHE A 238 15.26 9.34 -12.53
N PHE A 239 15.09 9.69 -13.81
CA PHE A 239 14.01 9.13 -14.64
C PHE A 239 14.14 7.60 -14.69
N ILE A 240 13.01 6.90 -14.52
CA ILE A 240 12.97 5.44 -14.54
C ILE A 240 12.25 4.94 -15.78
N GLY A 241 11.04 5.45 -16.04
CA GLY A 241 10.21 5.01 -17.16
C GLY A 241 8.75 5.43 -17.03
N TYR A 242 7.86 4.64 -17.64
CA TYR A 242 6.43 4.87 -17.67
C TYR A 242 5.68 3.67 -17.12
N ILE A 243 4.54 3.93 -16.47
CA ILE A 243 3.75 2.87 -15.86
C ILE A 243 2.26 3.20 -15.83
N PRO A 244 1.35 2.22 -15.93
CA PRO A 244 -0.07 2.45 -15.71
C PRO A 244 -0.34 2.90 -14.26
N ILE A 245 -1.34 3.77 -14.10
CA ILE A 245 -1.83 4.21 -12.78
C ILE A 245 -2.23 3.01 -11.89
N ALA A 246 -2.78 1.95 -12.48
CA ALA A 246 -3.24 0.76 -11.75
C ALA A 246 -2.11 -0.05 -11.07
N ASP A 247 -0.86 0.22 -11.46
CA ASP A 247 0.32 -0.45 -10.91
C ASP A 247 1.12 0.45 -9.97
N ILE A 248 0.53 1.56 -9.52
CA ILE A 248 1.10 2.46 -8.51
C ILE A 248 0.16 2.54 -7.31
N GLU A 249 0.76 2.57 -6.12
CA GLU A 249 0.09 3.00 -4.91
C GLU A 249 0.76 4.25 -4.37
N ILE A 250 0.00 5.35 -4.28
CA ILE A 250 0.56 6.61 -3.79
C ILE A 250 0.53 6.67 -2.26
N MET A 251 1.54 7.34 -1.73
CA MET A 251 1.65 7.75 -0.35
C MET A 251 1.53 9.27 -0.32
N LYS A 252 0.58 9.78 0.45
CA LYS A 252 0.40 11.22 0.63
C LYS A 252 1.09 11.64 1.93
N PRO A 253 1.79 12.79 1.93
CA PRO A 253 2.30 13.37 3.15
C PRO A 253 1.16 13.74 4.08
#